data_AF-A0AA88H8X5-F1
#
_entry.id   AF-A0AA88H8X5-F1
#
_cell.length_a   1.000
_cell.length_b   1.000
_cell.length_c   1.000
_cell.angle_alpha   90.00
_cell.angle_beta   90.00
_cell.angle_gamma   90.00
#
_symmetry.space_group_name_H-M   'P 1'
#
loop_
_entity.id
_entity.type
_entity.pdbx_description
1 polymer ?
#
loop_
_entity_poly.entity_id
_entity_poly.type
_entity_poly.pdbx_seq_one_letter_code
_entity_poly.pdbx_strand_id
1 'polypeptide(L)'
;MTSLTRSQTRVYLLGSTVTELNGNKLPSMRMALGLFLHNHLEKGETIRQPSTSTIKEIATFCIKPGFQIEITKNKQSVKQQSREAEFLCKMDDLSDIAHANAINIMKIPEDKQFLLAQREKGRKGAMVGRDETLARKEKQVAKRIEKILARQQTSKEREKGQNKSKMMEMILSSSSDEEDTGNSDNDTVSCKAGPTQEKTESGTGEAQASAVYSAIEDWGITENIRAMCFDTTSSNTGRLAGACVLLEQKIGKEFLSLACRHHVMELLIGAVFQVCLGSTSAPQVPIFTRFQQYWMFVDQSRFETGMSSDAVSTSVQDIKDSTTEFAKGYLRESQPRDDYREFLELVRIFLGSVPERGIRFMAPGVTQHARWLSKVIYSLKIWMFRGEFHLSEKEEKGLQDVCIFAARVYLRA
;
A
#
# COMPACT_ATOMS: atom_id res chain seq x y z
N MET A 1 -2.79 -18.15 50.40
CA MET A 1 -2.18 -17.50 49.22
C MET A 1 -1.42 -18.56 48.45
N THR A 2 -2.08 -19.19 47.48
CA THR A 2 -1.45 -20.16 46.56
C THR A 2 -0.52 -19.39 45.63
N SER A 3 0.78 -19.69 45.65
CA SER A 3 1.72 -19.06 44.71
C SER A 3 1.45 -19.61 43.31
N LEU A 4 1.03 -18.72 42.40
CA LEU A 4 0.88 -19.06 40.99
C LEU A 4 2.27 -19.39 40.45
N THR A 5 2.40 -20.57 39.85
CA THR A 5 3.66 -21.03 39.26
C THR A 5 4.01 -20.20 38.03
N ARG A 6 5.31 -20.02 37.75
CA ARG A 6 5.87 -19.20 36.65
C ARG A 6 5.38 -19.60 35.24
N SER A 7 4.63 -20.70 35.10
CA SER A 7 3.98 -21.17 33.89
C SER A 7 2.57 -20.64 33.68
N GLN A 8 1.86 -20.22 34.76
CA GLN A 8 0.49 -19.69 34.69
C GLN A 8 0.44 -18.20 34.28
N THR A 9 1.51 -17.44 34.47
CA THR A 9 1.64 -16.02 34.07
C THR A 9 2.30 -15.83 32.70
N ARG A 10 2.61 -16.91 31.98
CA ARG A 10 3.23 -16.80 30.66
C ARG A 10 2.21 -16.52 29.57
N VAL A 11 2.26 -15.33 29.02
CA VAL A 11 1.54 -15.00 27.78
C VAL A 11 2.27 -15.67 26.61
N TYR A 12 1.58 -16.57 25.90
CA TYR A 12 2.14 -17.29 24.76
C TYR A 12 2.70 -16.30 23.70
N LEU A 13 3.86 -16.61 23.12
CA LEU A 13 4.72 -15.74 22.28
C LEU A 13 5.35 -14.53 23.00
N LEU A 14 4.70 -13.92 23.99
CA LEU A 14 5.22 -12.74 24.70
C LEU A 14 6.10 -13.09 25.92
N GLY A 15 6.00 -14.31 26.45
CA GLY A 15 6.81 -14.77 27.57
C GLY A 15 6.18 -14.42 28.92
N SER A 16 6.08 -13.14 29.27
CA SER A 16 5.39 -12.65 30.46
C SER A 16 4.81 -11.27 30.19
N THR A 17 3.80 -10.88 30.97
CA THR A 17 3.35 -9.50 31.08
C THR A 17 4.50 -8.62 31.60
N VAL A 18 4.42 -7.32 31.31
CA VAL A 18 5.42 -6.32 31.71
C VAL A 18 4.69 -5.29 32.55
N THR A 19 5.11 -5.07 33.80
CA THR A 19 4.42 -4.15 34.72
C THR A 19 4.66 -2.68 34.38
N GLU A 20 5.84 -2.39 33.84
CA GLU A 20 6.34 -1.05 33.50
C GLU A 20 7.42 -1.14 32.41
N LEU A 21 7.49 -0.14 31.55
CA LEU A 21 8.52 -0.01 30.51
C LEU A 21 9.71 0.74 31.09
N ASN A 22 10.76 -0.01 31.45
CA ASN A 22 11.99 0.55 31.98
C ASN A 22 13.12 0.56 30.94
N GLY A 23 13.97 1.60 30.99
CA GLY A 23 15.25 1.63 30.28
C GLY A 23 15.48 2.91 29.45
N ASN A 24 16.55 2.88 28.64
CA ASN A 24 16.87 3.96 27.71
C ASN A 24 16.59 3.60 26.24
N LYS A 25 16.26 2.33 25.94
CA LYS A 25 15.98 1.85 24.57
C LYS A 25 14.50 1.98 24.24
N LEU A 26 14.15 2.17 22.96
CA LEU A 26 12.76 2.08 22.53
C LEU A 26 12.17 0.70 22.92
N PRO A 27 10.98 0.65 23.54
CA PRO A 27 10.32 -0.59 23.90
C PRO A 27 10.09 -1.45 22.67
N SER A 28 10.45 -2.73 22.74
CA SER A 28 10.09 -3.67 21.68
C SER A 28 8.58 -3.84 21.59
N MET A 29 8.06 -4.22 20.43
CA MET A 29 6.65 -4.59 20.26
C MET A 29 6.20 -5.63 21.29
N ARG A 30 7.12 -6.52 21.70
CA ARG A 30 6.90 -7.51 22.76
C ARG A 30 6.69 -6.86 24.14
N MET A 31 7.45 -5.82 24.49
CA MET A 31 7.32 -5.10 25.76
C MET A 31 6.06 -4.23 25.77
N ALA A 32 5.76 -3.55 24.66
CA ALA A 32 4.53 -2.79 24.47
C ALA A 32 3.29 -3.67 24.67
N LEU A 33 3.25 -4.81 23.99
CA LEU A 33 2.17 -5.79 24.15
C LEU A 33 2.16 -6.42 25.55
N GLY A 34 3.32 -6.65 26.15
CA GLY A 34 3.45 -7.14 27.53
C GLY A 34 2.85 -6.17 28.55
N LEU A 35 3.04 -4.87 28.37
CA LEU A 35 2.48 -3.81 29.22
C LEU A 35 0.97 -3.66 29.02
N PHE A 36 0.53 -3.66 27.77
CA PHE A 36 -0.89 -3.65 27.44
C PHE A 36 -1.62 -4.83 28.10
N LEU A 37 -1.06 -6.03 27.99
CA LEU A 37 -1.65 -7.24 28.56
C LEU A 37 -1.55 -7.29 30.07
N HIS A 38 -0.54 -6.69 30.70
CA HIS A 38 -0.49 -6.54 32.15
C HIS A 38 -1.71 -5.74 32.66
N ASN A 39 -1.94 -4.55 32.09
CA ASN A 39 -3.03 -3.69 32.52
C ASN A 39 -4.41 -4.31 32.17
N HIS A 40 -4.52 -5.01 31.05
CA HIS A 40 -5.79 -5.64 30.67
C HIS A 40 -6.09 -6.93 31.46
N LEU A 41 -5.12 -7.82 31.62
CA LEU A 41 -5.33 -9.15 32.20
C LEU A 41 -5.17 -9.17 33.72
N GLU A 42 -4.25 -8.38 34.28
CA GLU A 42 -3.94 -8.42 35.72
C GLU A 42 -4.64 -7.29 36.49
N LYS A 43 -4.80 -6.10 35.89
CA LYS A 43 -5.55 -4.98 36.50
C LYS A 43 -7.03 -4.95 36.12
N GLY A 44 -7.46 -5.81 35.20
CA GLY A 44 -8.87 -5.93 34.79
C GLY A 44 -9.43 -4.70 34.05
N GLU A 45 -8.56 -3.86 33.49
CA GLU A 45 -8.98 -2.63 32.82
C GLU A 45 -9.64 -2.92 31.46
N THR A 46 -10.62 -2.08 31.08
CA THR A 46 -11.24 -2.14 29.73
C THR A 46 -10.19 -1.84 28.65
N ILE A 47 -10.17 -2.58 27.54
CA ILE A 47 -9.15 -2.50 26.45
C ILE A 47 -8.70 -1.06 26.10
N ARG A 48 -9.61 -0.09 26.13
CA ARG A 48 -9.33 1.31 25.83
C ARG A 48 -8.36 1.97 26.81
N GLN A 49 -8.39 1.61 28.09
CA GLN A 49 -7.50 2.18 29.11
C GLN A 49 -6.06 1.64 29.02
N PRO A 50 -5.80 0.32 28.95
CA PRO A 50 -4.48 -0.24 28.70
C PRO A 50 -3.87 0.26 27.40
N SER A 51 -4.66 0.41 26.32
CA SER A 51 -4.18 0.96 25.05
C SER A 51 -3.65 2.38 25.22
N THR A 52 -4.44 3.24 25.87
CA THR A 52 -4.08 4.65 26.09
C THR A 52 -2.86 4.77 27.02
N SER A 53 -2.80 3.95 28.07
CA SER A 53 -1.69 3.92 29.01
C SER A 53 -0.38 3.47 28.35
N THR A 54 -0.43 2.36 27.62
CA THR A 54 0.72 1.78 26.91
C THR A 54 1.30 2.74 25.88
N ILE A 55 0.44 3.42 25.10
CA ILE A 55 0.87 4.40 24.09
C ILE A 55 1.56 5.60 24.76
N LYS A 56 0.98 6.13 25.86
CA LYS A 56 1.60 7.23 26.62
C LYS A 56 2.98 6.87 27.13
N GLU A 57 3.14 5.65 27.64
CA GLU A 57 4.41 5.19 28.21
C GLU A 57 5.48 4.99 27.13
N ILE A 58 5.13 4.41 25.98
CA ILE A 58 6.03 4.25 24.82
C ILE A 58 6.46 5.61 24.24
N ALA A 59 5.53 6.58 24.18
CA ALA A 59 5.81 7.91 23.63
C ALA A 59 6.95 8.63 24.37
N THR A 60 7.15 8.35 25.67
CA THR A 60 8.25 8.92 26.46
C THR A 60 9.64 8.48 25.98
N PHE A 61 9.75 7.30 25.34
CA PHE A 61 11.02 6.77 24.82
C PHE A 61 11.41 7.36 23.46
N CYS A 62 10.43 7.75 22.64
CA CYS A 62 10.66 8.35 21.32
C CYS A 62 11.23 9.78 21.38
N ILE A 63 11.26 10.38 22.58
CA ILE A 63 11.75 11.75 22.81
C ILE A 63 13.25 11.76 23.16
N LYS A 64 13.88 10.61 23.46
CA LYS A 64 15.30 10.55 23.85
C LYS A 64 16.25 10.43 22.62
N PRO A 65 17.27 11.29 22.50
CA PRO A 65 18.20 11.27 21.36
C PRO A 65 19.29 10.20 21.53
N GLY A 66 19.45 9.34 20.51
CA GLY A 66 20.61 8.47 20.31
C GLY A 66 20.40 6.99 20.69
N PHE A 67 20.17 6.12 19.71
CA PHE A 67 20.16 4.67 19.93
C PHE A 67 20.81 3.87 18.78
N GLN A 68 21.97 3.26 19.05
CA GLN A 68 22.55 2.14 18.28
C GLN A 68 22.33 0.83 19.08
N ILE A 69 22.03 -0.27 18.38
CA ILE A 69 21.68 -1.56 19.00
C ILE A 69 22.65 -2.66 18.54
N GLU A 70 23.35 -3.26 19.49
CA GLU A 70 23.84 -4.64 19.40
C GLU A 70 22.98 -5.57 20.26
N ILE A 71 22.67 -6.76 19.74
CA ILE A 71 21.82 -7.79 20.36
C ILE A 71 22.67 -9.03 20.64
N THR A 72 22.78 -9.44 21.91
CA THR A 72 23.37 -10.72 22.31
C THR A 72 22.29 -11.78 22.51
N LYS A 73 22.49 -12.94 21.87
CA LYS A 73 21.55 -14.07 21.76
C LYS A 73 21.52 -14.93 23.03
N ASN A 74 20.33 -15.42 23.40
CA ASN A 74 20.17 -16.51 24.36
C ASN A 74 19.71 -17.81 23.68
N LYS A 75 20.16 -18.94 24.23
CA LYS A 75 20.25 -20.27 23.62
C LYS A 75 18.98 -20.73 22.90
N GLN A 76 19.18 -21.05 21.63
CA GLN A 76 18.20 -21.48 20.66
C GLN A 76 18.28 -23.00 20.50
N SER A 77 17.16 -23.71 20.69
CA SER A 77 17.04 -25.13 20.32
C SER A 77 17.00 -25.28 18.80
N VAL A 78 17.72 -26.25 18.24
CA VAL A 78 17.75 -26.52 16.78
C VAL A 78 16.34 -26.72 16.21
N LYS A 79 15.45 -27.38 16.97
CA LYS A 79 14.07 -27.62 16.57
C LYS A 79 13.22 -26.35 16.60
N GLN A 80 13.49 -25.47 17.55
CA GLN A 80 12.82 -24.17 17.66
C GLN A 80 13.29 -23.22 16.57
N GLN A 81 14.60 -23.17 16.29
CA GLN A 81 15.16 -22.40 15.17
C GLN A 81 14.60 -22.86 13.84
N SER A 82 14.47 -24.17 13.63
CA SER A 82 13.87 -24.72 12.42
C SER A 82 12.43 -24.27 12.25
N ARG A 83 11.63 -24.27 13.31
CA ARG A 83 10.22 -23.85 13.27
C ARG A 83 10.05 -22.35 13.15
N GLU A 84 10.90 -21.56 13.81
CA GLU A 84 10.92 -20.10 13.68
C GLU A 84 11.39 -19.68 12.29
N ALA A 85 12.40 -20.36 11.71
CA ALA A 85 12.85 -20.13 10.35
C ALA A 85 11.78 -20.54 9.32
N GLU A 86 11.08 -21.65 9.56
CA GLU A 86 9.94 -22.07 8.73
C GLU A 86 8.78 -21.06 8.81
N PHE A 87 8.47 -20.57 10.02
CA PHE A 87 7.45 -19.54 10.23
C PHE A 87 7.82 -18.22 9.56
N LEU A 88 9.05 -17.73 9.72
CA LEU A 88 9.54 -16.52 9.04
C LEU A 88 9.50 -16.68 7.52
N CYS A 89 9.91 -17.85 7.02
CA CYS A 89 9.82 -18.17 5.59
C CYS A 89 8.37 -18.16 5.08
N LYS A 90 7.41 -18.72 5.84
CA LYS A 90 5.98 -18.72 5.51
C LYS A 90 5.34 -17.33 5.66
N MET A 91 5.87 -16.50 6.55
CA MET A 91 5.41 -15.12 6.77
C MET A 91 5.84 -14.19 5.62
N ASP A 92 6.98 -14.47 4.99
CA ASP A 92 7.46 -13.78 3.78
C ASP A 92 6.68 -14.16 2.50
N ASP A 93 5.91 -15.26 2.54
CA ASP A 93 5.08 -15.77 1.44
C ASP A 93 3.66 -15.14 1.41
N LEU A 94 3.45 -13.97 2.04
CA LEU A 94 2.24 -13.13 2.10
C LEU A 94 0.96 -13.71 1.45
N SER A 95 -0.05 -14.04 2.27
CA SER A 95 -1.48 -14.16 1.93
C SER A 95 -1.81 -14.29 0.43
N ASP A 96 -1.57 -15.46 -0.19
CA ASP A 96 -2.02 -15.79 -1.56
C ASP A 96 -3.55 -16.02 -1.56
N ILE A 97 -4.32 -14.94 -1.35
CA ILE A 97 -5.79 -14.90 -1.42
C ILE A 97 -6.20 -14.79 -2.90
N ALA A 98 -5.62 -15.59 -3.77
CA ALA A 98 -6.04 -15.70 -5.16
C ALA A 98 -6.84 -16.99 -5.36
N HIS A 99 -7.95 -16.90 -6.09
CA HIS A 99 -8.75 -18.07 -6.48
C HIS A 99 -7.85 -19.15 -7.09
N ALA A 100 -8.10 -20.43 -6.80
CA ALA A 100 -7.36 -21.56 -7.38
C ALA A 100 -7.23 -21.48 -8.93
N ASN A 101 -8.27 -20.97 -9.60
CA ASN A 101 -8.34 -20.78 -11.05
C ASN A 101 -7.92 -19.38 -11.54
N ALA A 102 -7.32 -18.53 -10.69
CA ALA A 102 -6.95 -17.15 -11.06
C ALA A 102 -6.12 -17.10 -12.36
N ILE A 103 -5.24 -18.08 -12.59
CA ILE A 103 -4.42 -18.15 -13.80
C ILE A 103 -5.22 -18.44 -15.08
N ASN A 104 -6.36 -19.13 -14.94
CA ASN A 104 -7.29 -19.45 -16.03
C ASN A 104 -8.29 -18.31 -16.25
N ILE A 105 -8.67 -17.60 -15.18
CA ILE A 105 -9.57 -16.44 -15.22
C ILE A 105 -8.88 -15.22 -15.82
N MET A 106 -7.59 -15.04 -15.56
CA MET A 106 -6.81 -13.95 -16.16
C MET A 106 -6.68 -14.13 -17.67
N LYS A 107 -6.92 -13.07 -18.42
CA LYS A 107 -6.82 -13.07 -19.90
C LYS A 107 -5.50 -12.50 -20.40
N ILE A 108 -4.82 -11.70 -19.57
CA ILE A 108 -3.58 -11.00 -19.93
C ILE A 108 -2.38 -11.91 -19.60
N PRO A 109 -1.53 -12.27 -20.58
CA PRO A 109 -0.38 -13.16 -20.38
C PRO A 109 0.64 -12.64 -19.37
N GLU A 110 0.87 -11.33 -19.36
CA GLU A 110 1.81 -10.66 -18.47
C GLU A 110 1.35 -10.73 -17.00
N ASP A 111 0.04 -10.62 -16.76
CA ASP A 111 -0.53 -10.77 -15.42
C ASP A 111 -0.45 -12.21 -14.91
N LYS A 112 -0.55 -13.20 -15.82
CA LYS A 112 -0.30 -14.61 -15.48
C LYS A 112 1.16 -14.82 -15.07
N GLN A 113 2.10 -14.28 -15.84
CA GLN A 113 3.53 -14.36 -15.52
C GLN A 113 3.85 -13.61 -14.23
N PHE A 114 3.22 -12.46 -13.98
CA PHE A 114 3.36 -11.72 -12.74
C PHE A 114 2.84 -12.51 -11.54
N LEU A 115 1.65 -13.11 -11.64
CA LEU A 115 1.10 -13.96 -10.58
C LEU A 115 1.99 -15.19 -10.33
N LEU A 116 2.54 -15.80 -11.37
CA LEU A 116 3.50 -16.89 -11.24
C LEU A 116 4.78 -16.43 -10.54
N ALA A 117 5.31 -15.25 -10.89
CA ALA A 117 6.50 -14.67 -10.26
C ALA A 117 6.29 -14.22 -8.80
N GLN A 118 5.06 -13.82 -8.43
CA GLN A 118 4.68 -13.57 -7.02
C GLN A 118 4.62 -14.86 -6.19
N ARG A 119 4.35 -16.01 -6.84
CA ARG A 119 4.28 -17.33 -6.19
C ARG A 119 5.64 -18.02 -6.07
N GLU A 120 6.70 -17.46 -6.66
CA GLU A 120 8.07 -17.96 -6.48
C GLU A 120 8.71 -17.41 -5.19
N LYS A 121 9.38 -18.29 -4.42
CA LYS A 121 10.08 -17.91 -3.19
C LYS A 121 11.10 -16.80 -3.41
N GLY A 122 11.12 -15.84 -2.49
CA GLY A 122 12.02 -14.68 -2.53
C GLY A 122 11.45 -13.46 -3.27
N ARG A 123 10.16 -13.49 -3.66
CA ARG A 123 9.44 -12.37 -4.32
C ARG A 123 10.25 -11.79 -5.49
N LYS A 124 10.53 -12.63 -6.50
CA LYS A 124 11.30 -12.20 -7.69
C LYS A 124 10.64 -11.07 -8.47
N GLY A 125 9.32 -10.91 -8.32
CA GLY A 125 8.59 -9.77 -8.84
C GLY A 125 8.39 -8.71 -7.76
N ALA A 126 8.93 -7.52 -7.96
CA ALA A 126 8.32 -6.31 -7.43
C ALA A 126 7.42 -5.72 -8.52
N MET A 127 6.32 -5.06 -8.15
CA MET A 127 5.63 -4.13 -9.05
C MET A 127 6.54 -2.91 -9.23
N VAL A 128 7.62 -3.10 -9.97
CA VAL A 128 8.29 -2.00 -10.63
C VAL A 128 7.40 -1.71 -11.84
N GLY A 129 6.72 -0.56 -11.80
CA GLY A 129 5.89 -0.15 -12.92
C GLY A 129 6.66 -0.24 -14.23
N ARG A 130 5.96 -0.46 -15.34
CA ARG A 130 6.50 -0.21 -16.70
C ARG A 130 7.32 1.08 -16.74
N ASP A 131 6.99 2.04 -15.88
CA ASP A 131 7.66 3.29 -15.57
C ASP A 131 9.14 3.21 -15.21
N GLU A 132 9.71 2.20 -14.53
CA GLU A 132 11.17 2.25 -14.27
C GLU A 132 11.97 1.82 -15.50
N THR A 133 11.44 0.87 -16.28
CA THR A 133 12.05 0.45 -17.55
C THR A 133 11.86 1.55 -18.61
N LEU A 134 10.67 2.16 -18.64
CA LEU A 134 10.36 3.32 -19.47
C LEU A 134 11.21 4.52 -19.04
N ALA A 135 11.30 4.85 -17.75
CA ALA A 135 12.14 5.93 -17.24
C ALA A 135 13.63 5.68 -17.50
N ARG A 136 14.12 4.43 -17.45
CA ARG A 136 15.50 4.11 -17.88
C ARG A 136 15.68 4.33 -19.38
N LYS A 137 14.71 3.93 -20.22
CA LYS A 137 14.72 4.18 -21.67
C LYS A 137 14.60 5.67 -21.99
N GLU A 138 13.72 6.40 -21.34
CA GLU A 138 13.53 7.85 -21.46
C GLU A 138 14.74 8.62 -20.96
N LYS A 139 15.37 8.19 -19.86
CA LYS A 139 16.63 8.79 -19.37
C LYS A 139 17.79 8.51 -20.31
N GLN A 140 17.81 7.36 -20.99
CA GLN A 140 18.79 7.07 -22.05
C GLN A 140 18.52 7.87 -23.33
N VAL A 141 17.24 8.03 -23.72
CA VAL A 141 16.83 8.86 -24.86
C VAL A 141 17.10 10.33 -24.58
N ALA A 142 16.80 10.84 -23.38
CA ALA A 142 17.12 12.19 -22.93
C ALA A 142 18.64 12.43 -22.95
N LYS A 143 19.47 11.50 -22.44
CA LYS A 143 20.93 11.58 -22.56
C LYS A 143 21.41 11.57 -24.01
N ARG A 144 20.75 10.83 -24.91
CA ARG A 144 21.06 10.83 -26.35
C ARG A 144 20.67 12.15 -27.02
N ILE A 145 19.49 12.69 -26.71
CA ILE A 145 19.01 13.98 -27.21
C ILE A 145 19.91 15.10 -26.69
N GLU A 146 20.31 15.06 -25.42
CA GLU A 146 21.24 16.04 -24.81
C GLU A 146 22.62 15.97 -25.47
N LYS A 147 23.16 14.77 -25.75
CA LYS A 147 24.38 14.61 -26.56
C LYS A 147 24.21 15.12 -27.99
N ILE A 148 23.05 14.89 -28.63
CA ILE A 148 22.76 15.38 -29.99
C ILE A 148 22.62 16.91 -30.00
N LEU A 149 21.95 17.50 -29.02
CA LEU A 149 21.79 18.95 -28.87
C LEU A 149 23.12 19.62 -28.53
N ALA A 150 23.93 19.02 -27.65
CA ALA A 150 25.28 19.50 -27.36
C ALA A 150 26.18 19.41 -28.61
N ARG A 151 26.06 18.34 -29.42
CA ARG A 151 26.73 18.21 -30.74
C ARG A 151 26.22 19.22 -31.75
N GLN A 152 24.91 19.53 -31.75
CA GLN A 152 24.33 20.53 -32.63
C GLN A 152 24.70 21.95 -32.22
N GLN A 153 24.76 22.26 -30.93
CA GLN A 153 25.24 23.54 -30.40
C GLN A 153 26.73 23.72 -30.70
N THR A 154 27.57 22.71 -30.44
CA THR A 154 28.98 22.76 -30.89
C THR A 154 29.11 22.81 -32.41
N SER A 155 28.20 22.21 -33.20
CA SER A 155 28.22 22.37 -34.66
C SER A 155 27.79 23.76 -35.12
N LYS A 156 26.80 24.39 -34.47
CA LYS A 156 26.35 25.76 -34.74
C LYS A 156 27.37 26.80 -34.28
N GLU A 157 28.07 26.53 -33.18
CA GLU A 157 29.21 27.32 -32.70
C GLU A 157 30.43 27.11 -33.59
N ARG A 158 30.66 25.91 -34.13
CA ARG A 158 31.65 25.63 -35.18
C ARG A 158 31.26 26.25 -36.52
N GLU A 159 29.98 26.38 -36.89
CA GLU A 159 29.53 27.07 -38.11
C GLU A 159 29.61 28.60 -37.95
N LYS A 160 29.26 29.15 -36.79
CA LYS A 160 29.54 30.56 -36.44
C LYS A 160 31.04 30.82 -36.35
N GLY A 161 31.79 29.84 -35.84
CA GLY A 161 33.24 29.82 -35.77
C GLY A 161 33.92 29.67 -37.12
N GLN A 162 33.37 28.89 -38.06
CA GLN A 162 33.83 28.68 -39.43
C GLN A 162 33.47 29.85 -40.35
N ASN A 163 32.37 30.55 -40.09
CA ASN A 163 32.10 31.85 -40.72
C ASN A 163 33.02 32.96 -40.18
N LYS A 164 33.58 32.80 -38.96
CA LYS A 164 34.69 33.61 -38.42
C LYS A 164 36.09 33.11 -38.84
N SER A 165 36.26 31.81 -39.11
CA SER A 165 37.53 31.12 -39.37
C SER A 165 37.78 30.86 -40.86
N LYS A 166 36.81 31.06 -41.75
CA LYS A 166 37.08 31.36 -43.18
C LYS A 166 37.92 32.63 -43.38
N MET A 167 38.10 33.42 -42.31
CA MET A 167 39.00 34.58 -42.23
C MET A 167 40.30 34.28 -41.45
N MET A 168 40.46 33.10 -40.83
CA MET A 168 41.58 32.75 -39.97
C MET A 168 41.89 31.24 -40.09
N GLU A 169 42.82 30.94 -41.01
CA GLU A 169 43.70 29.75 -41.08
C GLU A 169 43.07 28.34 -41.14
N MET A 170 43.35 27.48 -42.12
CA MET A 170 44.67 27.15 -42.67
C MET A 170 45.67 26.79 -41.55
N ILE A 171 45.39 25.77 -40.73
CA ILE A 171 46.39 24.96 -39.98
C ILE A 171 45.68 23.74 -39.33
N LEU A 172 46.07 22.52 -39.79
CA LEU A 172 46.31 21.21 -39.14
C LEU A 172 45.55 20.80 -37.84
N SER A 173 45.31 19.54 -37.41
CA SER A 173 45.22 18.13 -37.86
C SER A 173 45.20 17.26 -36.57
N SER A 174 44.53 16.09 -36.56
CA SER A 174 44.73 14.90 -35.63
C SER A 174 44.40 15.09 -34.12
N SER A 175 44.01 14.11 -33.28
CA SER A 175 43.70 12.65 -33.33
C SER A 175 43.13 12.26 -31.93
N SER A 176 42.14 11.37 -31.84
CA SER A 176 42.22 10.00 -31.25
C SER A 176 41.61 9.83 -29.85
N ASP A 177 41.00 8.65 -29.74
CA ASP A 177 40.13 8.08 -28.70
C ASP A 177 40.85 7.72 -27.39
N GLU A 178 40.09 7.26 -26.38
CA GLU A 178 40.29 5.96 -25.69
C GLU A 178 39.13 5.67 -24.72
N GLU A 179 38.78 4.39 -24.63
CA GLU A 179 37.77 3.76 -23.77
C GLU A 179 38.37 3.39 -22.38
N ASP A 180 37.54 3.00 -21.40
CA ASP A 180 37.44 1.59 -20.98
C ASP A 180 36.89 1.33 -19.54
N THR A 181 36.20 0.18 -19.46
CA THR A 181 35.72 -0.78 -18.44
C THR A 181 35.73 -0.59 -16.91
N GLY A 182 34.79 -1.33 -16.29
CA GLY A 182 34.91 -1.90 -14.93
C GLY A 182 33.67 -2.71 -14.50
N ASN A 183 33.75 -4.04 -14.53
CA ASN A 183 32.76 -5.06 -14.12
C ASN A 183 33.07 -5.62 -12.70
N SER A 184 32.07 -6.13 -11.96
CA SER A 184 32.21 -7.32 -11.07
C SER A 184 30.90 -7.78 -10.38
N ASP A 185 30.38 -8.91 -10.85
CA ASP A 185 29.85 -10.14 -10.20
C ASP A 185 29.27 -10.18 -8.76
N ASN A 186 27.97 -10.53 -8.72
CA ASN A 186 27.26 -11.68 -8.11
C ASN A 186 27.71 -12.38 -6.81
N ASP A 187 26.73 -12.70 -5.94
CA ASP A 187 26.61 -14.03 -5.30
C ASP A 187 25.18 -14.30 -4.75
N THR A 188 24.61 -15.45 -5.11
CA THR A 188 23.25 -15.91 -4.76
C THR A 188 23.32 -17.25 -4.01
N VAL A 189 22.58 -17.40 -2.91
CA VAL A 189 22.43 -18.69 -2.19
C VAL A 189 21.00 -19.22 -2.34
N SER A 190 20.88 -20.49 -2.74
CA SER A 190 19.64 -21.22 -3.00
C SER A 190 19.25 -22.13 -1.83
N CYS A 191 17.96 -22.17 -1.46
CA CYS A 191 17.42 -23.08 -0.45
C CYS A 191 16.19 -23.85 -1.00
N LYS A 192 16.15 -25.17 -0.76
CA LYS A 192 15.17 -26.14 -1.29
C LYS A 192 13.77 -26.05 -0.65
N ALA A 193 12.78 -26.54 -1.39
CA ALA A 193 11.34 -26.44 -1.13
C ALA A 193 10.82 -27.34 0.01
N GLY A 194 9.87 -26.81 0.80
CA GLY A 194 8.99 -27.55 1.73
C GLY A 194 7.54 -27.54 1.20
N PRO A 195 6.61 -28.30 1.79
CA PRO A 195 5.33 -28.64 1.17
C PRO A 195 4.38 -27.43 1.06
N THR A 196 3.85 -27.27 -0.15
CA THR A 196 2.84 -26.27 -0.57
C THR A 196 1.52 -26.53 0.16
N GLN A 197 0.93 -25.53 0.83
CA GLN A 197 -0.42 -25.64 1.39
C GLN A 197 -1.46 -25.74 0.24
N GLU A 198 -2.40 -26.66 0.37
CA GLU A 198 -3.50 -26.89 -0.59
C GLU A 198 -4.51 -25.73 -0.58
N LYS A 199 -4.91 -25.29 -1.78
CA LYS A 199 -5.89 -24.20 -1.98
C LYS A 199 -7.32 -24.71 -1.81
N THR A 200 -8.21 -23.89 -1.28
CA THR A 200 -9.62 -24.24 -1.13
C THR A 200 -10.33 -24.31 -2.49
N GLU A 201 -11.12 -25.37 -2.70
CA GLU A 201 -11.84 -25.61 -3.96
C GLU A 201 -13.00 -24.61 -4.20
N SER A 202 -13.44 -23.91 -3.15
CA SER A 202 -14.59 -22.99 -3.16
C SER A 202 -14.34 -21.76 -2.28
N GLY A 203 -15.00 -20.64 -2.62
CA GLY A 203 -14.97 -19.36 -1.90
C GLY A 203 -16.17 -19.13 -0.98
N THR A 204 -16.96 -20.17 -0.67
CA THR A 204 -18.09 -20.06 0.28
C THR A 204 -17.58 -19.85 1.70
N GLY A 205 -18.43 -19.28 2.56
CA GLY A 205 -18.10 -19.11 3.98
C GLY A 205 -17.78 -20.43 4.67
N GLU A 206 -18.46 -21.51 4.30
CA GLU A 206 -18.20 -22.85 4.81
C GLU A 206 -16.82 -23.41 4.40
N ALA A 207 -16.44 -23.23 3.13
CA ALA A 207 -15.13 -23.65 2.66
C ALA A 207 -14.01 -22.85 3.33
N GLN A 208 -14.21 -21.54 3.49
CA GLN A 208 -13.29 -20.66 4.21
C GLN A 208 -13.17 -21.05 5.69
N ALA A 209 -14.29 -21.24 6.39
CA ALA A 209 -14.28 -21.66 7.79
C ALA A 209 -13.61 -23.01 8.00
N SER A 210 -13.89 -23.98 7.13
CA SER A 210 -13.30 -25.32 7.24
C SER A 210 -11.79 -25.29 7.01
N ALA A 211 -11.31 -24.56 6.01
CA ALA A 211 -9.88 -24.43 5.75
C ALA A 211 -9.14 -23.70 6.88
N VAL A 212 -9.74 -22.64 7.41
CA VAL A 212 -9.19 -21.92 8.57
C VAL A 212 -9.18 -22.82 9.80
N TYR A 213 -10.25 -23.59 10.05
CA TYR A 213 -10.30 -24.53 11.16
C TYR A 213 -9.23 -25.62 11.07
N SER A 214 -9.07 -26.26 9.91
CA SER A 214 -8.01 -27.25 9.69
C SER A 214 -6.63 -26.66 9.95
N ALA A 215 -6.36 -25.43 9.48
CA ALA A 215 -5.10 -24.75 9.77
C ALA A 215 -4.92 -24.48 11.27
N ILE A 216 -5.98 -24.13 12.00
CA ILE A 216 -5.94 -23.90 13.45
C ILE A 216 -5.62 -25.19 14.21
N GLU A 217 -6.23 -26.32 13.81
CA GLU A 217 -5.96 -27.63 14.39
C GLU A 217 -4.54 -28.10 14.09
N ASP A 218 -4.09 -27.98 12.84
CA ASP A 218 -2.74 -28.35 12.41
C ASP A 218 -1.66 -27.60 13.20
N TRP A 219 -1.94 -26.35 13.55
CA TRP A 219 -1.03 -25.49 14.31
C TRP A 219 -1.18 -25.69 15.83
N GLY A 220 -2.21 -26.41 16.29
CA GLY A 220 -2.48 -26.67 17.70
C GLY A 220 -2.77 -25.41 18.51
N ILE A 221 -3.44 -24.41 17.89
CA ILE A 221 -3.67 -23.08 18.49
C ILE A 221 -5.14 -22.79 18.82
N THR A 222 -6.03 -23.78 18.73
CA THR A 222 -7.49 -23.65 18.95
C THR A 222 -7.84 -22.84 20.20
N GLU A 223 -7.21 -23.14 21.33
CA GLU A 223 -7.49 -22.47 22.61
C GLU A 223 -6.94 -21.03 22.69
N ASN A 224 -5.96 -20.71 21.85
CA ASN A 224 -5.19 -19.47 21.93
C ASN A 224 -5.77 -18.32 21.09
N ILE A 225 -6.71 -18.62 20.18
CA ILE A 225 -7.33 -17.60 19.33
C ILE A 225 -8.35 -16.81 20.15
N ARG A 226 -8.27 -15.49 20.07
CA ARG A 226 -9.11 -14.56 20.83
C ARG A 226 -9.92 -13.60 19.95
N ALA A 227 -9.48 -13.38 18.73
CA ALA A 227 -10.09 -12.44 17.81
C ALA A 227 -9.91 -12.93 16.37
N MET A 228 -10.82 -12.49 15.50
CA MET A 228 -10.76 -12.72 14.06
C MET A 228 -10.90 -11.38 13.34
N CYS A 229 -9.99 -11.13 12.39
CA CYS A 229 -10.05 -9.98 11.49
C CYS A 229 -10.49 -10.47 10.11
N PHE A 230 -11.50 -9.83 9.53
CA PHE A 230 -12.12 -10.29 8.30
C PHE A 230 -12.70 -9.13 7.48
N ASP A 231 -12.72 -9.31 6.16
CA ASP A 231 -13.47 -8.42 5.27
C ASP A 231 -14.97 -8.62 5.45
N THR A 232 -15.77 -7.57 5.31
CA THR A 232 -17.21 -7.60 5.53
C THR A 232 -18.02 -8.18 4.36
N THR A 233 -17.43 -9.06 3.56
CA THR A 233 -18.14 -9.76 2.49
C THR A 233 -19.22 -10.69 3.07
N SER A 234 -20.22 -11.03 2.26
CA SER A 234 -21.28 -11.96 2.67
C SER A 234 -20.75 -13.37 2.97
N SER A 235 -19.68 -13.81 2.27
CA SER A 235 -19.03 -15.09 2.55
C SER A 235 -18.44 -15.14 3.96
N ASN A 236 -17.94 -14.01 4.48
CA ASN A 236 -17.35 -13.94 5.82
C ASN A 236 -18.40 -13.67 6.90
N THR A 237 -19.34 -12.75 6.61
CA THR A 237 -20.25 -12.17 7.62
C THR A 237 -21.69 -12.68 7.55
N GLY A 238 -21.99 -13.61 6.64
CA GLY A 238 -23.32 -14.20 6.51
C GLY A 238 -23.82 -14.76 7.84
N ARG A 239 -25.04 -14.36 8.25
CA ARG A 239 -25.62 -14.74 9.55
C ARG A 239 -25.70 -16.25 9.77
N LEU A 240 -25.98 -17.02 8.72
CA LEU A 240 -26.20 -18.47 8.80
C LEU A 240 -25.02 -19.29 8.29
N ALA A 241 -24.37 -18.82 7.21
CA ALA A 241 -23.33 -19.56 6.50
C ALA A 241 -22.06 -18.73 6.27
N GLY A 242 -21.88 -17.66 7.05
CA GLY A 242 -20.66 -16.85 7.02
C GLY A 242 -19.50 -17.58 7.68
N ALA A 243 -18.30 -17.40 7.14
CA ALA A 243 -17.10 -18.06 7.63
C ALA A 243 -16.86 -17.81 9.12
N CYS A 244 -17.12 -16.60 9.61
CA CYS A 244 -16.93 -16.24 11.02
C CYS A 244 -17.83 -17.05 11.95
N VAL A 245 -19.13 -17.12 11.63
CA VAL A 245 -20.13 -17.85 12.41
C VAL A 245 -19.82 -19.35 12.42
N LEU A 246 -19.50 -19.90 11.25
CA LEU A 246 -19.19 -21.32 11.12
C LEU A 246 -17.88 -21.70 11.83
N LEU A 247 -16.90 -20.80 11.85
CA LEU A 247 -15.64 -21.01 12.55
C LEU A 247 -15.82 -21.02 14.08
N GLU A 248 -16.59 -20.08 14.62
CA GLU A 248 -16.95 -20.07 16.06
C GLU A 248 -17.69 -21.34 16.47
N GLN A 249 -18.62 -21.81 15.63
CA GLN A 249 -19.35 -23.06 15.86
C GLN A 249 -18.43 -24.29 15.84
N LYS A 250 -17.51 -24.37 14.88
CA LYS A 250 -16.54 -25.48 14.79
C LYS A 250 -15.58 -25.53 15.98
N ILE A 251 -15.15 -24.36 16.47
CA ILE A 251 -14.23 -24.28 17.61
C ILE A 251 -15.00 -24.39 18.94
N GLY A 252 -16.29 -24.09 18.96
CA GLY A 252 -17.09 -24.05 20.18
C GLY A 252 -16.74 -22.86 21.08
N LYS A 253 -16.26 -21.76 20.49
CA LYS A 253 -15.77 -20.57 21.19
C LYS A 253 -16.09 -19.31 20.42
N GLU A 254 -16.55 -18.29 21.14
CA GLU A 254 -16.76 -16.95 20.60
C GLU A 254 -15.43 -16.19 20.45
N PHE A 255 -15.30 -15.45 19.35
CA PHE A 255 -14.13 -14.60 19.06
C PHE A 255 -14.52 -13.14 19.02
N LEU A 256 -13.58 -12.28 19.41
CA LEU A 256 -13.71 -10.85 19.16
C LEU A 256 -13.69 -10.60 17.65
N SER A 257 -14.80 -10.09 17.12
CA SER A 257 -14.95 -9.75 15.71
C SER A 257 -14.32 -8.40 15.39
N LEU A 258 -13.28 -8.40 14.54
CA LEU A 258 -12.57 -7.22 14.07
C LEU A 258 -12.84 -7.01 12.57
N ALA A 259 -14.06 -6.60 12.27
CA ALA A 259 -14.48 -6.29 10.89
C ALA A 259 -13.57 -5.21 10.27
N CYS A 260 -13.12 -5.46 9.04
CA CYS A 260 -12.22 -4.57 8.31
C CYS A 260 -12.90 -3.24 7.97
N ARG A 261 -12.48 -2.15 8.63
CA ARG A 261 -13.00 -0.80 8.37
C ARG A 261 -12.68 -0.31 6.96
N HIS A 262 -11.53 -0.69 6.41
CA HIS A 262 -11.20 -0.38 5.03
C HIS A 262 -12.24 -0.98 4.08
N HIS A 263 -12.55 -2.28 4.21
CA HIS A 263 -13.58 -2.90 3.37
C HIS A 263 -14.95 -2.22 3.50
N VAL A 264 -15.36 -1.78 4.70
CA VAL A 264 -16.61 -1.02 4.89
C VAL A 264 -16.61 0.29 4.09
N MET A 265 -15.54 1.05 4.16
CA MET A 265 -15.41 2.30 3.41
C MET A 265 -15.35 2.05 1.90
N GLU A 266 -14.78 0.93 1.47
CA GLU A 266 -14.72 0.55 0.06
C GLU A 266 -16.11 0.28 -0.51
N LEU A 267 -16.96 -0.37 0.28
CA LEU A 267 -18.37 -0.58 -0.04
C LEU A 267 -19.13 0.75 -0.12
N LEU A 268 -18.86 1.67 0.81
CA LEU A 268 -19.50 2.99 0.84
C LEU A 268 -19.17 3.79 -0.43
N ILE A 269 -17.87 3.94 -0.76
CA ILE A 269 -17.49 4.64 -2.00
C ILE A 269 -17.95 3.88 -3.24
N GLY A 270 -18.00 2.54 -3.18
CA GLY A 270 -18.61 1.72 -4.24
C GLY A 270 -20.06 2.08 -4.51
N ALA A 271 -20.87 2.20 -3.46
CA ALA A 271 -22.28 2.58 -3.56
C ALA A 271 -22.45 4.01 -4.09
N VAL A 272 -21.68 4.98 -3.56
CA VAL A 272 -21.70 6.37 -4.05
C VAL A 272 -21.34 6.42 -5.54
N PHE A 273 -20.26 5.75 -5.93
CA PHE A 273 -19.82 5.70 -7.32
C PHE A 273 -20.88 5.08 -8.23
N GLN A 274 -21.55 4.01 -7.79
CA GLN A 274 -22.64 3.39 -8.53
C GLN A 274 -23.85 4.33 -8.70
N VAL A 275 -24.20 5.11 -7.69
CA VAL A 275 -25.27 6.11 -7.78
C VAL A 275 -24.89 7.22 -8.76
N CYS A 276 -23.66 7.71 -8.70
CA CYS A 276 -23.19 8.84 -9.50
C CYS A 276 -22.91 8.48 -10.97
N LEU A 277 -22.32 7.31 -11.24
CA LEU A 277 -21.82 6.93 -12.57
C LEU A 277 -22.50 5.69 -13.16
N GLY A 278 -23.39 5.05 -12.40
CA GLY A 278 -24.10 3.84 -12.79
C GLY A 278 -23.37 2.54 -12.44
N SER A 279 -24.09 1.43 -12.55
CA SER A 279 -23.54 0.09 -12.35
C SER A 279 -22.74 -0.36 -13.55
N THR A 280 -21.63 -1.07 -13.30
CA THR A 280 -20.86 -1.75 -14.35
C THR A 280 -20.76 -3.22 -14.02
N SER A 281 -21.15 -4.09 -14.95
CA SER A 281 -20.91 -5.54 -14.84
C SER A 281 -19.50 -5.94 -15.30
N ALA A 282 -18.71 -4.96 -15.77
CA ALA A 282 -17.36 -5.17 -16.25
C ALA A 282 -16.35 -5.36 -15.09
N PRO A 283 -15.32 -6.20 -15.28
CA PRO A 283 -14.30 -6.46 -14.25
C PRO A 283 -13.42 -5.24 -13.94
N GLN A 284 -13.41 -4.25 -14.83
CA GLN A 284 -12.74 -2.96 -14.67
C GLN A 284 -13.76 -1.84 -14.82
N VAL A 285 -13.48 -0.70 -14.19
CA VAL A 285 -14.26 0.52 -14.38
C VAL A 285 -13.90 1.13 -15.75
N PRO A 286 -14.84 1.23 -16.71
CA PRO A 286 -14.52 1.64 -18.07
C PRO A 286 -13.90 3.04 -18.17
N ILE A 287 -14.41 4.01 -17.42
CA ILE A 287 -13.88 5.38 -17.41
C ILE A 287 -12.44 5.43 -16.85
N PHE A 288 -12.10 4.58 -15.88
CA PHE A 288 -10.73 4.50 -15.35
C PHE A 288 -9.78 3.91 -16.38
N THR A 289 -10.25 2.91 -17.13
CA THR A 289 -9.47 2.28 -18.20
C THR A 289 -9.23 3.25 -19.35
N ARG A 290 -10.27 4.01 -19.74
CA ARG A 290 -10.16 5.07 -20.77
C ARG A 290 -9.16 6.14 -20.35
N PHE A 291 -9.24 6.59 -19.09
CA PHE A 291 -8.31 7.58 -18.56
C PHE A 291 -6.87 7.05 -18.46
N GLN A 292 -6.68 5.83 -17.99
CA GLN A 292 -5.36 5.20 -17.89
C GLN A 292 -4.68 5.09 -19.26
N GLN A 293 -5.43 4.71 -20.30
CA GLN A 293 -4.90 4.63 -21.67
C GLN A 293 -4.58 6.03 -22.25
N TYR A 294 -5.38 7.03 -21.89
CA TYR A 294 -5.19 8.41 -22.34
C TYR A 294 -4.10 9.16 -21.56
N TRP A 295 -3.62 8.63 -20.44
CA TRP A 295 -2.72 9.32 -19.51
C TRP A 295 -1.48 9.95 -20.16
N MET A 296 -0.90 9.30 -21.17
CA MET A 296 0.29 9.81 -21.88
C MET A 296 0.05 11.10 -22.67
N PHE A 297 -1.21 11.44 -22.93
CA PHE A 297 -1.61 12.64 -23.67
C PHE A 297 -2.10 13.77 -22.76
N VAL A 298 -2.20 13.54 -21.44
CA VAL A 298 -2.67 14.55 -20.48
C VAL A 298 -1.54 15.53 -20.16
N ASP A 299 -1.75 16.83 -20.43
CA ASP A 299 -0.87 17.87 -19.91
C ASP A 299 -1.15 18.09 -18.42
N GLN A 300 -0.28 17.54 -17.57
CA GLN A 300 -0.42 17.61 -16.11
C GLN A 300 -0.38 19.04 -15.55
N SER A 301 0.05 20.03 -16.33
CA SER A 301 0.03 21.44 -15.93
C SER A 301 -1.35 22.10 -16.12
N ARG A 302 -2.21 21.52 -16.95
CA ARG A 302 -3.54 22.04 -17.32
C ARG A 302 -4.68 21.40 -16.52
N PHE A 303 -4.46 21.24 -15.22
CA PHE A 303 -5.50 20.76 -14.31
C PHE A 303 -6.36 21.93 -13.81
N GLU A 304 -7.61 21.63 -13.46
CA GLU A 304 -8.55 22.55 -12.84
C GLU A 304 -8.95 22.08 -11.45
N THR A 305 -8.84 22.95 -10.45
CA THR A 305 -9.23 22.62 -9.07
C THR A 305 -10.75 22.61 -8.89
N GLY A 306 -11.26 22.03 -7.80
CA GLY A 306 -12.66 22.14 -7.41
C GLY A 306 -13.10 23.58 -7.18
N MET A 307 -12.16 24.45 -6.79
CA MET A 307 -12.44 25.86 -6.55
C MET A 307 -12.69 26.68 -7.82
N SER A 308 -12.37 26.15 -9.02
CA SER A 308 -12.67 26.85 -10.28
C SER A 308 -14.12 26.66 -10.76
N SER A 309 -14.86 25.73 -10.18
CA SER A 309 -16.28 25.49 -10.49
C SER A 309 -17.16 26.12 -9.40
N ASP A 310 -18.06 27.02 -9.77
CA ASP A 310 -18.97 27.68 -8.81
C ASP A 310 -19.82 26.68 -8.02
N ALA A 311 -20.29 25.62 -8.68
CA ALA A 311 -21.09 24.57 -8.06
C ALA A 311 -20.29 23.77 -7.01
N VAL A 312 -19.04 23.43 -7.33
CA VAL A 312 -18.15 22.70 -6.41
C VAL A 312 -17.67 23.62 -5.29
N SER A 313 -17.22 24.82 -5.62
CA SER A 313 -16.75 25.84 -4.66
C SER A 313 -17.80 26.11 -3.59
N THR A 314 -19.04 26.40 -3.99
CA THR A 314 -20.18 26.55 -3.06
C THR A 314 -20.38 25.30 -2.19
N SER A 315 -20.15 24.12 -2.77
CA SER A 315 -20.25 22.82 -2.12
C SER A 315 -18.98 22.37 -1.40
N VAL A 316 -17.94 23.17 -1.21
CA VAL A 316 -16.80 22.77 -0.35
C VAL A 316 -16.25 23.94 0.46
N GLN A 317 -16.76 25.15 0.27
CA GLN A 317 -16.23 26.35 0.90
C GLN A 317 -16.24 26.26 2.43
N ASP A 318 -17.29 25.67 3.01
CA ASP A 318 -17.44 25.48 4.45
C ASP A 318 -16.41 24.52 5.06
N ILE A 319 -15.95 23.54 4.27
CA ILE A 319 -15.00 22.52 4.72
C ILE A 319 -13.55 22.80 4.30
N LYS A 320 -13.30 23.77 3.41
CA LYS A 320 -12.03 23.99 2.72
C LYS A 320 -10.83 24.04 3.69
N ASP A 321 -10.86 24.97 4.63
CA ASP A 321 -9.73 25.22 5.53
C ASP A 321 -9.53 24.05 6.50
N SER A 322 -10.63 23.57 7.10
CA SER A 322 -10.57 22.47 8.07
C SER A 322 -10.09 21.15 7.45
N THR A 323 -10.47 20.87 6.20
CA THR A 323 -10.08 19.66 5.46
C THR A 323 -8.65 19.77 4.95
N THR A 324 -8.23 20.96 4.53
CA THR A 324 -6.84 21.21 4.13
C THR A 324 -5.88 21.05 5.30
N GLU A 325 -6.20 21.61 6.47
CA GLU A 325 -5.36 21.47 7.66
C GLU A 325 -5.39 20.04 8.21
N PHE A 326 -6.54 19.35 8.16
CA PHE A 326 -6.61 17.92 8.47
C PHE A 326 -5.65 17.10 7.59
N ALA A 327 -5.72 17.28 6.27
CA ALA A 327 -4.88 16.56 5.33
C ALA A 327 -3.40 16.87 5.53
N LYS A 328 -3.05 18.14 5.78
CA LYS A 328 -1.69 18.58 6.07
C LYS A 328 -1.14 17.99 7.37
N GLY A 329 -1.95 17.93 8.42
CA GLY A 329 -1.60 17.26 9.67
C GLY A 329 -1.28 15.79 9.45
N TYR A 330 -2.17 15.07 8.75
CA TYR A 330 -1.98 13.66 8.45
C TYR A 330 -0.76 13.39 7.56
N LEU A 331 -0.46 14.27 6.59
CA LEU A 331 0.71 14.13 5.71
C LEU A 331 2.05 14.20 6.46
N ARG A 332 2.07 14.80 7.67
CA ARG A 332 3.25 14.82 8.55
C ARG A 332 3.42 13.52 9.33
N GLU A 333 2.37 12.71 9.42
CA GLU A 333 2.42 11.37 9.99
C GLU A 333 2.91 10.34 8.94
N SER A 334 3.25 9.13 9.42
CA SER A 334 3.63 8.03 8.54
C SER A 334 2.38 7.43 7.87
N GLN A 335 2.30 7.53 6.54
CA GLN A 335 1.23 6.89 5.77
C GLN A 335 1.52 5.40 5.57
N PRO A 336 0.53 4.50 5.75
CA PRO A 336 0.75 3.06 5.66
C PRO A 336 1.04 2.60 4.23
N ARG A 337 0.56 3.35 3.21
CA ARG A 337 0.81 3.13 1.77
C ARG A 337 0.83 4.45 1.03
N ASP A 338 1.48 4.47 -0.13
CA ASP A 338 1.58 5.66 -0.98
C ASP A 338 0.21 6.15 -1.51
N ASP A 339 -0.76 5.25 -1.70
CA ASP A 339 -2.12 5.62 -2.15
C ASP A 339 -2.82 6.60 -1.19
N TYR A 340 -2.57 6.47 0.13
CA TYR A 340 -3.14 7.40 1.12
C TYR A 340 -2.54 8.78 1.01
N ARG A 341 -1.21 8.85 0.81
CA ARG A 341 -0.51 10.11 0.59
C ARG A 341 -1.04 10.79 -0.66
N GLU A 342 -1.14 10.05 -1.76
CA GLU A 342 -1.68 10.58 -3.01
C GLU A 342 -3.11 11.10 -2.81
N PHE A 343 -3.99 10.33 -2.14
CA PHE A 343 -5.35 10.78 -1.89
C PHE A 343 -5.41 12.08 -1.08
N LEU A 344 -4.60 12.20 0.00
CA LEU A 344 -4.50 13.43 0.80
C LEU A 344 -4.00 14.63 -0.03
N GLU A 345 -2.97 14.42 -0.86
CA GLU A 345 -2.43 15.47 -1.74
C GLU A 345 -3.44 15.88 -2.81
N LEU A 346 -4.16 14.94 -3.42
CA LEU A 346 -5.19 15.22 -4.42
C LEU A 346 -6.37 16.00 -3.84
N VAL A 347 -6.84 15.68 -2.64
CA VAL A 347 -7.92 16.45 -2.01
C VAL A 347 -7.46 17.88 -1.68
N ARG A 348 -6.20 18.06 -1.25
CA ARG A 348 -5.64 19.41 -1.06
C ARG A 348 -5.60 20.20 -2.37
N ILE A 349 -5.14 19.59 -3.47
CA ILE A 349 -5.12 20.22 -4.80
C ILE A 349 -6.54 20.57 -5.25
N PHE A 350 -7.49 19.64 -5.08
CA PHE A 350 -8.90 19.84 -5.40
C PHE A 350 -9.50 21.03 -4.64
N LEU A 351 -9.14 21.23 -3.36
CA LEU A 351 -9.56 22.38 -2.55
C LEU A 351 -8.75 23.67 -2.83
N GLY A 352 -7.91 23.68 -3.86
CA GLY A 352 -7.13 24.85 -4.28
C GLY A 352 -5.86 25.10 -3.46
N SER A 353 -5.41 24.12 -2.68
CA SER A 353 -4.17 24.21 -1.88
C SER A 353 -3.00 23.54 -2.58
N VAL A 354 -1.79 24.06 -2.36
CA VAL A 354 -0.55 23.48 -2.89
C VAL A 354 0.09 22.55 -1.85
N PRO A 355 0.31 21.25 -2.15
CA PRO A 355 1.05 20.36 -1.26
C PRO A 355 2.51 20.79 -1.05
N GLU A 356 3.12 20.40 0.07
CA GLU A 356 4.50 20.82 0.43
C GLU A 356 5.55 20.37 -0.60
N ARG A 357 5.32 19.26 -1.30
CA ARG A 357 6.21 18.72 -2.34
C ARG A 357 5.95 19.31 -3.73
N GLY A 358 5.06 20.30 -3.82
CA GLY A 358 4.50 20.82 -5.06
C GLY A 358 3.34 19.96 -5.59
N ILE A 359 2.71 20.44 -6.66
CA ILE A 359 1.61 19.75 -7.34
C ILE A 359 2.21 18.64 -8.21
N ARG A 360 1.83 17.39 -7.93
CA ARG A 360 2.27 16.19 -8.66
C ARG A 360 1.09 15.24 -8.79
N PHE A 361 0.95 14.61 -9.94
CA PHE A 361 -0.05 13.58 -10.18
C PHE A 361 0.66 12.27 -10.51
N MET A 362 0.43 11.22 -9.72
CA MET A 362 1.03 9.92 -10.03
C MET A 362 0.31 9.28 -11.22
N ALA A 363 1.01 8.44 -11.98
CA ALA A 363 0.39 7.69 -13.06
C ALA A 363 -0.79 6.85 -12.53
N PRO A 364 -1.91 6.75 -13.28
CA PRO A 364 -3.06 5.95 -12.86
C PRO A 364 -2.70 4.47 -12.69
N GLY A 365 -2.90 3.96 -11.46
CA GLY A 365 -2.65 2.56 -11.10
C GLY A 365 -3.67 1.58 -11.70
N VAL A 366 -3.64 0.32 -11.31
CA VAL A 366 -4.57 -0.69 -11.90
C VAL A 366 -6.04 -0.37 -11.60
N THR A 367 -6.93 -0.64 -12.56
CA THR A 367 -8.34 -0.19 -12.62
C THR A 367 -9.37 -1.18 -12.04
N GLN A 368 -8.92 -2.19 -11.30
CA GLN A 368 -9.80 -3.22 -10.72
C GLN A 368 -10.62 -2.66 -9.55
N HIS A 369 -11.89 -3.09 -9.45
CA HIS A 369 -12.84 -2.62 -8.42
C HIS A 369 -12.37 -2.85 -6.98
N ALA A 370 -11.58 -3.90 -6.75
CA ALA A 370 -11.09 -4.35 -5.44
C ALA A 370 -9.84 -3.59 -4.94
N ARG A 371 -9.38 -2.57 -5.68
CA ARG A 371 -8.28 -1.72 -5.22
C ARG A 371 -8.82 -0.63 -4.31
N TRP A 372 -8.41 -0.71 -3.06
CA TRP A 372 -8.57 0.32 -2.05
C TRP A 372 -8.19 1.72 -2.58
N LEU A 373 -9.01 2.74 -2.27
CA LEU A 373 -8.89 4.15 -2.72
C LEU A 373 -8.98 4.40 -4.24
N SER A 374 -8.97 3.38 -5.10
CA SER A 374 -8.98 3.57 -6.56
C SER A 374 -10.11 4.50 -7.01
N LYS A 375 -11.33 4.29 -6.51
CA LYS A 375 -12.50 5.08 -6.90
C LYS A 375 -12.33 6.57 -6.59
N VAL A 376 -11.82 6.94 -5.42
CA VAL A 376 -11.62 8.35 -5.06
C VAL A 376 -10.44 8.97 -5.81
N ILE A 377 -9.31 8.27 -5.93
CA ILE A 377 -8.11 8.75 -6.60
C ILE A 377 -8.39 8.98 -8.08
N TYR A 378 -8.98 8.01 -8.77
CA TYR A 378 -9.34 8.16 -10.17
C TYR A 378 -10.36 9.26 -10.37
N SER A 379 -11.38 9.35 -9.51
CA SER A 379 -12.43 10.36 -9.70
C SER A 379 -11.86 11.77 -9.58
N LEU A 380 -11.02 12.02 -8.58
CA LEU A 380 -10.32 13.29 -8.39
C LEU A 380 -9.44 13.64 -9.59
N LYS A 381 -8.61 12.70 -10.06
CA LYS A 381 -7.73 12.92 -11.22
C LYS A 381 -8.53 13.23 -12.48
N ILE A 382 -9.50 12.38 -12.83
CA ILE A 382 -10.28 12.53 -14.06
C ILE A 382 -11.03 13.87 -14.05
N TRP A 383 -11.65 14.23 -12.92
CA TRP A 383 -12.40 15.48 -12.83
C TRP A 383 -11.50 16.71 -12.89
N MET A 384 -10.32 16.67 -12.26
CA MET A 384 -9.34 17.77 -12.35
C MET A 384 -8.76 17.92 -13.77
N PHE A 385 -8.71 16.85 -14.56
CA PHE A 385 -8.28 16.87 -15.96
C PHE A 385 -9.44 16.91 -16.97
N ARG A 386 -10.63 17.36 -16.55
CA ARG A 386 -11.81 17.46 -17.44
C ARG A 386 -11.59 18.35 -18.68
N GLY A 387 -10.69 19.33 -18.61
CA GLY A 387 -10.30 20.16 -19.76
C GLY A 387 -9.39 19.42 -20.77
N GLU A 388 -8.68 18.38 -20.32
CA GLU A 388 -7.74 17.60 -21.15
C GLU A 388 -8.31 16.23 -21.57
N PHE A 389 -9.30 15.71 -20.83
CA PHE A 389 -9.90 14.41 -21.04
C PHE A 389 -11.39 14.52 -21.34
N HIS A 390 -11.82 13.94 -22.47
CA HIS A 390 -13.22 14.00 -22.89
C HIS A 390 -14.14 13.25 -21.92
N LEU A 391 -15.12 13.99 -21.38
CA LEU A 391 -16.19 13.50 -20.52
C LEU A 391 -17.55 13.82 -21.17
N SER A 392 -18.49 12.89 -21.06
CA SER A 392 -19.90 13.24 -21.25
C SER A 392 -20.41 14.07 -20.07
N GLU A 393 -21.46 14.87 -20.28
CA GLU A 393 -22.08 15.66 -19.20
C GLU A 393 -22.46 14.81 -17.98
N LYS A 394 -22.93 13.57 -18.22
CA LYS A 394 -23.27 12.63 -17.16
C LYS A 394 -22.03 12.15 -16.40
N GLU A 395 -20.94 11.82 -17.10
CA GLU A 395 -19.69 11.41 -16.46
C GLU A 395 -19.09 12.55 -15.64
N GLU A 396 -19.04 13.77 -16.19
CA GLU A 396 -18.52 14.93 -15.49
C GLU A 396 -19.32 15.25 -14.23
N LYS A 397 -20.65 15.28 -14.34
CA LYS A 397 -21.53 15.51 -13.19
C LYS A 397 -21.40 14.42 -12.13
N GLY A 398 -21.35 13.15 -12.53
CA GLY A 398 -21.16 12.03 -11.60
C GLY A 398 -19.81 12.10 -10.88
N LEU A 399 -18.74 12.38 -11.61
CA LEU A 399 -17.40 12.56 -11.04
C LEU A 399 -17.34 13.76 -10.09
N GLN A 400 -18.02 14.86 -10.42
CA GLN A 400 -18.13 16.04 -9.56
C GLN A 400 -18.68 15.66 -8.18
N ASP A 401 -19.80 14.93 -8.16
CA ASP A 401 -20.49 14.55 -6.94
C ASP A 401 -19.63 13.56 -6.11
N VAL A 402 -18.92 12.63 -6.77
CA VAL A 402 -17.94 11.74 -6.12
C VAL A 402 -16.77 12.53 -5.50
N CYS A 403 -16.24 13.55 -6.19
CA CYS A 403 -15.15 14.38 -5.67
C CYS A 403 -15.58 15.20 -4.45
N ILE A 404 -16.78 15.78 -4.47
CA ILE A 404 -17.37 16.48 -3.31
C ILE A 404 -17.52 15.51 -2.14
N PHE A 405 -18.07 14.32 -2.37
CA PHE A 405 -18.18 13.29 -1.34
C PHE A 405 -16.81 12.87 -0.78
N ALA A 406 -15.81 12.72 -1.66
CA ALA A 406 -14.46 12.35 -1.27
C ALA A 406 -13.84 13.39 -0.30
N ALA A 407 -13.98 14.68 -0.62
CA ALA A 407 -13.47 15.76 0.21
C ALA A 407 -14.26 15.95 1.52
N ARG A 408 -15.59 15.88 1.47
CA ARG A 408 -16.47 16.13 2.63
C ARG A 408 -16.55 14.99 3.63
N VAL A 409 -16.64 13.77 3.13
CA VAL A 409 -17.01 12.61 3.95
C VAL A 409 -15.84 11.63 4.00
N TYR A 410 -15.35 11.21 2.83
CA TYR A 410 -14.45 10.07 2.75
C TYR A 410 -13.05 10.34 3.32
N LEU A 411 -12.52 11.55 3.19
CA LEU A 411 -11.16 11.87 3.64
C LEU A 411 -10.92 11.60 5.13
N ARG A 412 -11.94 11.83 5.97
CA ARG A 412 -11.85 11.70 7.43
C ARG A 412 -12.29 10.32 7.94
N ALA A 413 -12.76 9.47 7.05
CA ALA A 413 -13.31 8.15 7.36
C ALA A 413 -12.20 7.12 7.50
#